data_AF-A0A2C9EJC7-F1
#
_entry.id   AF-A0A2C9EJC7-F1
#
_cell.length_a   1.000
_cell.length_b   1.000
_cell.length_c   1.000
_cell.angle_alpha   90.00
_cell.angle_beta   90.00
_cell.angle_gamma   90.00
#
_symmetry.space_group_name_H-M   'P 1'
#
loop_
_entity.id
_entity.type
_entity.pdbx_description
1 polymer ?
#
loop_
_entity_poly.entity_id
_entity_poly.type
_entity_poly.pdbx_seq_one_letter_code
_entity_poly.pdbx_strand_id
1 'polypeptide(L)'
;MTALPWMYLALLSIGYALALSYGQLGLLAALSILLLLAAGFAVRQQRSRVGQYLGHGLFVVLALALAMHWLPGFYNGRAIDPQRFTDDAVPFSLYLNQDKPLIGFWLLLVCPWIVARRPLRLSICAMALALTLTAIAALGGAALLGVISWAPKWPEQAWLWVLNNLLLVTLVEEALFRGYIQGGLSRRFKQLPYGENLALFLAALLFGLVHLGAGWQWTLLATIAGVGYGLAYRFGGLGAAVVTHFGLNLLHFGLFTYPMLA
;
A
#
# COMPACT_ATOMS: atom_id res chain seq x y z
N MET A 1 13.08 -2.95 -24.52
CA MET A 1 13.04 -1.79 -23.60
C MET A 1 11.80 -1.94 -22.74
N THR A 2 11.94 -2.08 -21.41
CA THR A 2 10.76 -2.09 -20.53
C THR A 2 10.13 -0.70 -20.58
N ALA A 3 8.91 -0.58 -21.12
CA ALA A 3 8.17 0.67 -21.11
C ALA A 3 8.01 1.12 -19.66
N LEU A 4 8.56 2.29 -19.32
CA LEU A 4 8.39 2.86 -18.00
C LEU A 4 6.90 3.14 -17.74
N PRO A 5 6.43 2.96 -16.50
CA PRO A 5 5.04 3.22 -16.11
C PRO A 5 4.79 4.74 -16.01
N TRP A 6 4.95 5.47 -17.13
CA TRP A 6 4.97 6.93 -17.21
C TRP A 6 3.77 7.62 -16.55
N MET A 7 2.58 7.05 -16.68
CA MET A 7 1.37 7.59 -16.05
C MET A 7 1.49 7.61 -14.52
N TYR A 8 1.98 6.53 -13.92
CA TYR A 8 2.17 6.45 -12.47
C TYR A 8 3.29 7.40 -12.01
N LEU A 9 4.39 7.46 -12.76
CA LEU A 9 5.50 8.37 -12.47
C LEU A 9 5.05 9.83 -12.59
N ALA A 10 4.24 10.18 -13.58
CA ALA A 10 3.73 11.54 -13.77
C ALA A 10 2.80 11.97 -12.63
N LEU A 11 1.85 11.12 -12.24
CA LEU A 11 0.93 11.39 -11.12
C LEU A 11 1.70 11.60 -9.81
N LEU A 12 2.67 10.73 -9.53
CA LEU A 12 3.51 10.88 -8.36
C LEU A 12 4.34 12.18 -8.42
N SER A 13 4.92 12.53 -9.58
CA SER A 13 5.72 13.75 -9.75
C SER A 13 4.91 15.02 -9.53
N ILE A 14 3.65 15.03 -9.98
CA ILE A 14 2.72 16.15 -9.73
C ILE A 14 2.49 16.31 -8.22
N GLY A 15 2.33 15.20 -7.49
CA GLY A 15 2.21 15.22 -6.03
C GLY A 15 3.40 15.89 -5.33
N TYR A 16 4.64 15.57 -5.72
CA TYR A 16 5.83 16.21 -5.15
C TYR A 16 6.01 17.66 -5.59
N ALA A 17 5.63 18.02 -6.83
CA ALA A 17 5.65 19.41 -7.27
C ALA A 17 4.71 20.27 -6.41
N LEU A 18 3.51 19.76 -6.10
CA LEU A 18 2.58 20.41 -5.18
C LEU A 18 3.13 20.46 -3.75
N ALA A 19 3.65 19.35 -3.22
CA ALA A 19 4.24 19.32 -1.88
C ALA A 19 5.38 20.34 -1.74
N LEU A 20 6.23 20.48 -2.77
CA LEU A 20 7.28 21.48 -2.81
C LEU A 20 6.72 22.91 -2.87
N SER A 21 5.70 23.17 -3.70
CA SER A 21 5.09 24.52 -3.81
C SER A 21 4.42 24.98 -2.52
N TYR A 22 3.90 24.04 -1.72
CA TYR A 22 3.29 24.32 -0.41
C TYR A 22 4.29 24.23 0.76
N GLY A 23 5.60 24.08 0.50
CA GLY A 23 6.63 24.04 1.54
C GLY A 23 6.61 22.78 2.42
N GLN A 24 5.94 21.71 1.98
CA GLN A 24 5.82 20.45 2.73
C GLN A 24 7.07 19.57 2.64
N LEU A 25 8.06 19.96 1.84
CA LEU A 25 9.35 19.27 1.68
C LEU A 25 10.49 20.17 2.11
N GLY A 26 11.18 19.78 3.18
CA GLY A 26 12.42 20.42 3.63
C GLY A 26 13.65 19.88 2.91
N LEU A 27 14.77 20.59 3.02
CA LEU A 27 16.05 20.19 2.42
C LEU A 27 16.52 18.79 2.88
N LEU A 28 16.18 18.38 4.10
CA LEU A 28 16.53 17.06 4.64
C LEU A 28 15.85 15.90 3.89
N ALA A 29 14.72 16.14 3.19
CA ALA A 29 14.10 15.11 2.35
C ALA A 29 15.02 14.68 1.18
N ALA A 30 15.95 15.54 0.76
CA ALA A 30 16.95 15.21 -0.25
C ALA A 30 17.84 14.03 0.18
N LEU A 31 18.12 13.87 1.48
CA LEU A 31 18.88 12.72 1.99
C LEU A 31 18.15 11.40 1.70
N SER A 32 16.84 11.35 1.96
CA SER A 32 16.01 10.18 1.67
C SER A 32 16.02 9.85 0.18
N ILE A 33 15.90 10.88 -0.68
CA ILE A 33 15.98 10.72 -2.14
C ILE A 33 17.36 10.18 -2.56
N LEU A 34 18.45 10.76 -2.05
CA LEU A 34 19.82 10.32 -2.37
C LEU A 34 20.08 8.88 -1.94
N LEU A 35 19.63 8.49 -0.74
CA LEU A 35 19.76 7.12 -0.24
C LEU A 35 18.94 6.13 -1.08
N LEU A 36 17.74 6.52 -1.51
CA LEU A 36 16.92 5.72 -2.44
C LEU A 36 17.58 5.58 -3.81
N LEU A 37 18.19 6.64 -4.35
CA LEU A 37 18.96 6.59 -5.59
C LEU A 37 20.19 5.67 -5.46
N ALA A 38 20.92 5.77 -4.36
CA ALA A 38 22.05 4.89 -4.06
C ALA A 38 21.61 3.42 -3.96
N ALA A 39 20.50 3.14 -3.27
CA ALA A 39 19.89 1.81 -3.20
C ALA A 39 19.50 1.31 -4.60
N GLY A 40 18.87 2.17 -5.41
CA GLY A 40 18.47 1.82 -6.77
C GLY A 40 19.66 1.52 -7.68
N PHE A 41 20.73 2.31 -7.60
CA PHE A 41 21.98 2.05 -8.30
C PHE A 41 22.61 0.72 -7.88
N ALA A 42 22.70 0.47 -6.57
CA ALA A 42 23.24 -0.77 -6.01
C ALA A 42 22.44 -2.02 -6.43
N VAL A 43 21.12 -1.91 -6.56
CA VAL A 43 20.26 -3.00 -7.04
C VAL A 43 20.41 -3.24 -8.54
N ARG A 44 20.58 -2.19 -9.35
CA ARG A 44 20.62 -2.31 -10.82
C ARG A 44 21.99 -2.68 -11.38
N GLN A 45 23.08 -2.48 -10.62
CA GLN A 45 24.40 -2.94 -11.06
C GLN A 45 24.46 -4.46 -11.19
N GLN A 46 25.22 -4.97 -12.17
CA GLN A 46 25.38 -6.42 -12.40
C GLN A 46 26.72 -6.97 -11.90
N ARG A 47 27.58 -6.11 -11.35
CA ARG A 47 28.97 -6.48 -11.00
C ARG A 47 29.10 -7.27 -9.70
N SER A 48 28.25 -7.02 -8.70
CA SER A 48 28.34 -7.67 -7.39
C SER A 48 26.97 -8.05 -6.85
N ARG A 49 26.78 -9.35 -6.57
CA ARG A 49 25.58 -9.88 -5.90
C ARG A 49 25.43 -9.34 -4.49
N VAL A 50 26.54 -9.18 -3.77
CA VAL A 50 26.55 -8.58 -2.42
C VAL A 50 26.03 -7.15 -2.48
N GLY A 51 26.49 -6.35 -3.44
CA GLY A 51 26.00 -4.98 -3.63
C GLY A 51 24.49 -4.92 -3.94
N GLN A 52 23.97 -5.87 -4.72
CA GLN A 52 22.52 -5.96 -4.97
C GLN A 52 21.72 -6.26 -3.69
N TYR A 53 22.19 -7.22 -2.89
CA TYR A 53 21.53 -7.54 -1.61
C TYR A 53 21.59 -6.38 -0.62
N LEU A 54 22.73 -5.69 -0.53
CA LEU A 54 22.87 -4.49 0.30
C LEU A 54 21.93 -3.37 -0.19
N GLY A 55 21.79 -3.18 -1.51
CA GLY A 55 20.85 -2.22 -2.08
C GLY A 55 19.40 -2.52 -1.73
N HIS A 56 18.98 -3.79 -1.83
CA HIS A 56 17.64 -4.22 -1.39
C HIS A 56 17.45 -4.07 0.12
N GLY A 57 18.48 -4.39 0.92
CA GLY A 57 18.44 -4.21 2.37
C GLY A 57 18.27 -2.73 2.76
N LEU A 58 19.05 -1.85 2.13
CA LEU A 58 18.92 -0.40 2.29
C LEU A 58 17.52 0.08 1.91
N PHE A 59 16.99 -0.37 0.76
CA PHE A 59 15.62 -0.02 0.36
C PHE A 59 14.57 -0.46 1.37
N VAL A 60 14.66 -1.69 1.91
CA VAL A 60 13.71 -2.17 2.92
C VAL A 60 13.73 -1.31 4.18
N VAL A 61 14.92 -0.95 4.68
CA VAL A 61 15.07 -0.06 5.83
C VAL A 61 14.48 1.32 5.54
N LEU A 62 14.77 1.90 4.37
CA LEU A 62 14.22 3.20 3.96
C LEU A 62 12.70 3.14 3.78
N ALA A 63 12.17 2.08 3.18
CA ALA A 63 10.73 1.92 2.97
C ALA A 63 9.98 1.83 4.30
N LEU A 64 10.53 1.12 5.30
CA LEU A 64 9.97 1.10 6.64
C LEU A 64 10.06 2.47 7.31
N ALA A 65 11.21 3.14 7.23
CA ALA A 65 11.40 4.46 7.83
C ALA A 65 10.48 5.53 7.21
N LEU A 66 10.26 5.48 5.89
CA LEU A 66 9.31 6.35 5.17
C LEU A 66 7.86 6.01 5.54
N ALA A 67 7.50 4.72 5.59
CA ALA A 67 6.16 4.29 5.95
C ALA A 67 5.77 4.65 7.39
N MET A 68 6.76 4.68 8.29
CA MET A 68 6.62 5.05 9.70
C MET A 68 6.86 6.55 9.97
N HIS A 69 7.08 7.36 8.93
CA HIS A 69 7.32 8.81 9.06
C HIS A 69 8.56 9.17 9.90
N TRP A 70 9.58 8.30 9.94
CA TRP A 70 10.79 8.49 10.76
C TRP A 70 11.85 9.35 10.08
N LEU A 71 11.79 9.53 8.75
CA LEU A 71 12.79 10.31 8.03
C LEU A 71 12.45 11.81 8.08
N PRO A 72 13.46 12.68 8.28
CA PRO A 72 13.24 14.12 8.38
C PRO A 72 12.97 14.76 7.02
N GLY A 73 12.41 15.98 7.06
CA GLY A 73 12.17 16.81 5.88
C GLY A 73 10.84 16.56 5.19
N PHE A 74 9.99 15.66 5.68
CA PHE A 74 8.61 15.51 5.22
C PHE A 74 7.66 16.14 6.24
N TYR A 75 7.06 17.27 5.87
CA TYR A 75 6.05 17.95 6.67
C TYR A 75 4.66 17.57 6.15
N ASN A 76 4.23 16.36 6.48
CA ASN A 76 2.98 15.78 6.00
C ASN A 76 1.77 16.63 6.43
N GLY A 77 1.15 17.30 5.47
CA GLY A 77 0.03 18.21 5.72
C GLY A 77 -1.22 17.46 6.19
N ARG A 78 -1.84 17.92 7.27
CA ARG A 78 -3.15 17.42 7.70
C ARG A 78 -4.23 17.96 6.77
N ALA A 79 -5.02 17.08 6.18
CA ALA A 79 -6.08 17.44 5.24
C ALA A 79 -7.49 17.20 5.79
N ILE A 80 -7.65 16.33 6.80
CA ILE A 80 -8.88 16.24 7.59
C ILE A 80 -8.49 16.34 9.07
N ASP A 81 -9.05 17.33 9.76
CA ASP A 81 -8.87 17.50 11.19
C ASP A 81 -9.51 16.37 12.00
N PRO A 82 -9.04 16.09 13.23
CA PRO A 82 -9.60 15.05 14.07
C PRO A 82 -11.11 15.27 14.28
N GLN A 83 -11.92 14.38 13.72
CA GLN A 83 -13.37 14.40 13.88
C GLN A 83 -13.93 12.98 13.89
N ARG A 84 -15.11 12.81 14.50
CA ARG A 84 -15.84 11.55 14.42
C ARG A 84 -16.73 11.59 13.18
N PHE A 85 -16.71 10.51 12.39
CA PHE A 85 -17.63 10.39 11.26
C PHE A 85 -18.96 9.70 11.63
N THR A 86 -19.03 9.06 12.79
CA THR A 86 -20.22 8.51 13.42
C THR A 86 -20.10 8.68 14.94
N ASP A 87 -21.21 8.74 15.67
CA ASP A 87 -21.21 9.05 17.11
C ASP A 87 -20.42 8.03 17.95
N ASP A 88 -20.41 6.78 17.50
CA ASP A 88 -19.78 5.60 18.11
C ASP A 88 -18.31 5.39 17.69
N ALA A 89 -17.76 6.22 16.78
CA ALA A 89 -16.41 6.07 16.28
C ALA A 89 -15.35 6.78 17.13
N VAL A 90 -14.14 6.23 17.14
CA VAL A 90 -12.94 7.00 17.52
C VAL A 90 -12.69 8.14 16.51
N PRO A 91 -12.12 9.29 16.93
CA PRO A 91 -11.80 10.38 16.01
C PRO A 91 -10.82 9.94 14.91
N PHE A 92 -11.10 10.33 13.67
CA PHE A 92 -10.22 10.13 12.54
C PHE A 92 -9.59 11.45 12.10
N SER A 93 -8.32 11.39 11.69
CA SER A 93 -7.63 12.48 11.02
C SER A 93 -6.89 11.94 9.79
N LEU A 94 -6.80 12.75 8.73
CA LEU A 94 -6.14 12.37 7.49
C LEU A 94 -4.95 13.27 7.22
N TYR A 95 -3.83 12.65 6.87
CA TYR A 95 -2.60 13.32 6.47
C TYR A 95 -2.24 12.97 5.04
N LEU A 96 -1.81 13.97 4.26
CA LEU A 96 -1.19 13.79 2.97
C LEU A 96 0.27 13.40 3.19
N ASN A 97 0.49 12.11 3.42
CA ASN A 97 1.80 11.56 3.73
C ASN A 97 2.69 11.47 2.49
N GLN A 98 3.51 12.51 2.26
CA GLN A 98 4.34 12.67 1.06
C GLN A 98 5.64 11.86 1.09
N ASP A 99 5.96 11.20 2.19
CA ASP A 99 7.09 10.26 2.30
C ASP A 99 6.79 8.90 1.65
N LYS A 100 5.60 8.33 1.92
CA LYS A 100 5.18 7.03 1.40
C LYS A 100 5.30 6.88 -0.13
N PRO A 101 4.92 7.88 -0.96
CA PRO A 101 4.98 7.75 -2.41
C PRO A 101 6.39 7.58 -2.99
N LEU A 102 7.46 7.93 -2.24
CA LEU A 102 8.85 7.65 -2.65
C LEU A 102 9.12 6.15 -2.76
N ILE A 103 8.46 5.34 -1.92
CA ILE A 103 8.51 3.87 -2.00
C ILE A 103 7.96 3.42 -3.35
N GLY A 104 6.79 3.94 -3.73
CA GLY A 104 6.16 3.68 -5.03
C GLY A 104 7.04 4.08 -6.20
N PHE A 105 7.64 5.27 -6.16
CA PHE A 105 8.59 5.74 -7.17
C PHE A 105 9.76 4.78 -7.35
N TRP A 106 10.42 4.43 -6.25
CA TRP A 106 11.57 3.56 -6.28
C TRP A 106 11.21 2.20 -6.88
N LEU A 107 10.09 1.62 -6.46
CA LEU A 107 9.61 0.33 -6.97
C LEU A 107 9.28 0.38 -8.46
N LEU A 108 8.62 1.43 -8.94
CA LEU A 108 8.29 1.56 -10.37
C LEU A 108 9.54 1.74 -11.26
N LEU A 109 10.58 2.39 -10.73
CA LEU A 109 11.83 2.64 -11.47
C LEU A 109 12.81 1.47 -11.42
N VAL A 110 12.91 0.79 -10.28
CA VAL A 110 13.92 -0.25 -10.00
C VAL A 110 13.36 -1.65 -10.20
N CYS A 111 12.06 -1.84 -10.00
CA CYS A 111 11.38 -3.13 -10.01
C CYS A 111 10.28 -3.19 -11.09
N PRO A 112 10.61 -3.12 -12.40
CA PRO A 112 9.60 -3.04 -13.47
C PRO A 112 8.67 -4.27 -13.53
N TRP A 113 9.09 -5.39 -12.92
CA TRP A 113 8.27 -6.62 -12.82
C TRP A 113 6.99 -6.44 -11.98
N ILE A 114 6.89 -5.39 -11.15
CA ILE A 114 5.70 -5.21 -10.30
C ILE A 114 4.44 -4.94 -11.14
N VAL A 115 4.62 -4.34 -12.33
CA VAL A 115 3.55 -4.02 -13.28
C VAL A 115 3.43 -5.13 -14.33
N ALA A 116 3.17 -6.37 -13.86
CA ALA A 116 2.87 -7.47 -14.77
C ALA A 116 1.50 -7.26 -15.44
N ARG A 117 1.46 -7.25 -16.78
CA ARG A 117 0.21 -7.13 -17.52
C ARG A 117 -0.56 -8.45 -17.49
N ARG A 118 -1.84 -8.38 -17.15
CA ARG A 118 -2.80 -9.48 -17.23
C ARG A 118 -3.93 -9.10 -18.20
N PRO A 119 -4.62 -10.08 -18.82
CA PRO A 119 -5.79 -9.80 -19.63
C PRO A 119 -6.85 -9.07 -18.81
N LEU A 120 -7.40 -7.97 -19.33
CA LEU A 120 -8.35 -7.12 -18.60
C LEU A 120 -9.54 -7.90 -18.05
N ARG A 121 -10.09 -8.85 -18.82
CA ARG A 121 -11.19 -9.72 -18.38
C ARG A 121 -10.81 -10.52 -17.13
N LEU A 122 -9.62 -11.12 -17.10
CA LEU A 122 -9.16 -11.89 -15.95
C LEU A 122 -8.92 -10.97 -14.74
N SER A 123 -8.37 -9.78 -14.97
CA SER A 123 -8.20 -8.77 -13.92
C SER A 123 -9.53 -8.35 -13.29
N ILE A 124 -10.56 -8.10 -14.11
CA ILE A 124 -11.91 -7.74 -13.61
C ILE A 124 -12.52 -8.89 -12.81
N CYS A 125 -12.49 -10.13 -13.32
CA CYS A 125 -13.04 -11.28 -12.61
C CYS A 125 -12.31 -11.54 -11.29
N ALA A 126 -10.97 -11.51 -11.30
CA ALA A 126 -10.16 -11.71 -10.11
C ALA A 126 -10.43 -10.61 -9.06
N MET A 127 -10.49 -9.35 -9.51
CA MET A 127 -10.80 -8.19 -8.66
C MET A 127 -12.18 -8.32 -8.03
N ALA A 128 -13.21 -8.62 -8.83
CA ALA A 128 -14.59 -8.72 -8.34
C ALA A 128 -14.74 -9.86 -7.33
N LEU A 129 -14.24 -11.06 -7.66
CA LEU A 129 -14.30 -12.20 -6.75
C LEU A 129 -13.50 -11.96 -5.47
N ALA A 130 -12.27 -11.46 -5.58
CA ALA A 130 -11.44 -11.17 -4.43
C ALA A 130 -12.06 -10.09 -3.55
N LEU A 131 -12.60 -9.01 -4.12
CA LEU A 131 -13.27 -7.95 -3.35
C LEU A 131 -14.47 -8.50 -2.58
N THR A 132 -15.34 -9.26 -3.23
CA THR A 132 -16.51 -9.85 -2.57
C THR A 132 -16.11 -10.77 -1.42
N LEU A 133 -15.20 -11.72 -1.67
CA LEU A 133 -14.77 -12.66 -0.63
C LEU A 133 -14.03 -11.95 0.51
N THR A 134 -13.21 -10.95 0.19
CA THR A 134 -12.46 -10.18 1.19
C THR A 134 -13.38 -9.30 2.02
N ALA A 135 -14.38 -8.67 1.41
CA ALA A 135 -15.37 -7.87 2.12
C ALA A 135 -16.18 -8.74 3.10
N ILE A 136 -16.65 -9.91 2.65
CA ILE A 136 -17.36 -10.86 3.52
C ILE A 136 -16.47 -11.31 4.68
N ALA A 137 -15.23 -11.72 4.40
CA ALA A 137 -14.33 -12.25 5.42
C ALA A 137 -13.83 -11.18 6.40
N ALA A 138 -13.31 -10.05 5.89
CA ALA A 138 -12.68 -9.02 6.71
C ALA A 138 -13.72 -8.07 7.34
N LEU A 139 -14.68 -7.53 6.58
CA LEU A 139 -15.70 -6.64 7.18
C LEU A 139 -16.72 -7.43 7.99
N GLY A 140 -17.11 -8.62 7.52
CA GLY A 140 -17.95 -9.52 8.32
C GLY A 140 -17.25 -9.98 9.59
N GLY A 141 -15.96 -10.34 9.51
CA GLY A 141 -15.14 -10.65 10.69
C GLY A 141 -15.01 -9.47 11.65
N ALA A 142 -14.79 -8.25 11.14
CA ALA A 142 -14.71 -7.04 11.95
C ALA A 142 -16.03 -6.73 12.68
N ALA A 143 -17.17 -6.92 12.01
CA ALA A 143 -18.48 -6.78 12.61
C ALA A 143 -18.74 -7.84 13.68
N LEU A 144 -18.39 -9.10 13.44
CA LEU A 144 -18.51 -10.20 14.42
C LEU A 144 -17.62 -10.00 15.64
N LEU A 145 -16.44 -9.40 15.46
CA LEU A 145 -15.53 -9.04 16.54
C LEU A 145 -15.96 -7.76 17.29
N GLY A 146 -17.03 -7.09 16.85
CA GLY A 146 -17.50 -5.85 17.47
C GLY A 146 -16.55 -4.66 17.30
N VAL A 147 -15.76 -4.64 16.22
CA VAL A 147 -14.78 -3.56 15.93
C VAL A 147 -15.42 -2.45 15.07
N ILE A 148 -16.42 -2.82 14.25
CA ILE A 148 -17.16 -1.90 13.39
C ILE A 148 -18.67 -2.18 13.50
N SER A 149 -19.50 -1.16 13.33
CA SER A 149 -20.96 -1.30 13.22
C SER A 149 -21.44 -0.82 11.84
N TRP A 150 -22.63 -1.24 11.42
CA TRP A 150 -23.23 -0.72 10.18
C TRP A 150 -23.63 0.74 10.36
N ALA A 151 -23.01 1.63 9.60
CA ALA A 151 -23.24 3.07 9.68
C ALA A 151 -22.95 3.75 8.33
N PRO A 152 -23.86 3.64 7.34
CA PRO A 152 -23.71 4.24 6.03
C PRO A 152 -23.57 5.75 6.09
N LYS A 153 -22.56 6.28 5.39
CA LYS A 153 -22.25 7.71 5.35
C LYS A 153 -21.45 8.09 4.12
N TRP A 154 -21.54 9.37 3.77
CA TRP A 154 -20.70 10.00 2.77
C TRP A 154 -20.41 11.46 3.17
N PRO A 155 -19.40 11.68 4.04
CA PRO A 155 -19.10 13.02 4.54
C PRO A 155 -18.58 13.94 3.42
N GLU A 156 -18.62 15.25 3.63
CA GLU A 156 -18.13 16.24 2.65
C GLU A 156 -16.67 16.00 2.23
N GLN A 157 -15.83 15.50 3.15
CA GLN A 157 -14.43 15.20 2.88
C GLN A 157 -14.21 13.83 2.18
N ALA A 158 -15.28 13.09 1.85
CA ALA A 158 -15.18 11.74 1.29
C ALA A 158 -14.35 11.69 0.00
N TRP A 159 -14.47 12.68 -0.89
CA TRP A 159 -13.68 12.70 -2.13
C TRP A 159 -12.19 12.92 -1.87
N LEU A 160 -11.84 13.75 -0.89
CA LEU A 160 -10.45 13.92 -0.46
C LEU A 160 -9.91 12.61 0.14
N TRP A 161 -10.70 11.95 0.98
CA TRP A 161 -10.37 10.64 1.53
C TRP A 161 -10.18 9.59 0.42
N VAL A 162 -11.05 9.55 -0.58
CA VAL A 162 -10.97 8.63 -1.73
C VAL A 162 -9.67 8.81 -2.50
N LEU A 163 -9.33 10.05 -2.85
CA LEU A 163 -8.11 10.36 -3.60
C LEU A 163 -6.86 10.02 -2.79
N ASN A 164 -6.83 10.39 -1.51
CA ASN A 164 -5.73 10.08 -0.60
C ASN A 164 -5.56 8.56 -0.43
N ASN A 165 -6.64 7.84 -0.15
CA ASN A 165 -6.59 6.39 0.07
C ASN A 165 -6.13 5.66 -1.20
N LEU A 166 -6.68 6.01 -2.37
CA LEU A 166 -6.29 5.37 -3.62
C LEU A 166 -4.82 5.63 -3.99
N LEU A 167 -4.38 6.90 -3.93
CA LEU A 167 -3.08 7.30 -4.48
C LEU A 167 -1.93 7.13 -3.49
N LEU A 168 -2.16 7.45 -2.21
CA LEU A 168 -1.10 7.54 -1.19
C LEU A 168 -1.09 6.33 -0.22
N VAL A 169 -2.19 5.58 -0.15
CA VAL A 169 -2.29 4.38 0.70
C VAL A 169 -2.24 3.12 -0.14
N THR A 170 -3.33 2.78 -0.83
CA THR A 170 -3.51 1.45 -1.44
C THR A 170 -2.57 1.22 -2.62
N LEU A 171 -2.33 2.22 -3.48
CA LEU A 171 -1.38 2.09 -4.58
C LEU A 171 0.04 1.78 -4.06
N VAL A 172 0.50 2.52 -3.05
CA VAL A 172 1.85 2.37 -2.48
C VAL A 172 1.98 1.06 -1.74
N GLU A 173 1.00 0.72 -0.91
CA GLU A 173 0.99 -0.51 -0.14
C GLU A 173 0.93 -1.73 -1.05
N GLU A 174 0.04 -1.79 -2.04
CA GLU A 174 -0.03 -2.95 -2.93
C GLU A 174 1.20 -3.05 -3.83
N ALA A 175 1.83 -1.94 -4.23
CA ALA A 175 3.11 -1.97 -4.93
C ALA A 175 4.21 -2.61 -4.06
N LEU A 176 4.27 -2.27 -2.78
CA LEU A 176 5.23 -2.81 -1.82
C LEU A 176 4.93 -4.28 -1.46
N PHE A 177 3.74 -4.57 -0.96
CA PHE A 177 3.40 -5.89 -0.44
C PHE A 177 3.14 -6.91 -1.55
N ARG A 178 2.51 -6.53 -2.67
CA ARG A 178 2.21 -7.48 -3.75
C ARG A 178 3.25 -7.44 -4.84
N GLY A 179 3.54 -6.25 -5.36
CA GLY A 179 4.52 -6.09 -6.42
C GLY A 179 5.92 -6.55 -5.99
N TYR A 180 6.42 -5.97 -4.91
CA TYR A 180 7.78 -6.19 -4.45
C TYR A 180 7.94 -7.44 -3.58
N ILE A 181 7.21 -7.55 -2.46
CA ILE A 181 7.37 -8.66 -1.51
C ILE A 181 6.80 -9.96 -2.09
N GLN A 182 5.49 -10.05 -2.33
CA GLN A 182 4.88 -11.28 -2.87
C GLN A 182 5.48 -11.65 -4.22
N GLY A 183 5.57 -10.72 -5.16
CA GLY A 183 6.15 -10.95 -6.49
C GLY A 183 7.62 -11.35 -6.42
N GLY A 184 8.41 -10.72 -5.55
CA GLY A 184 9.82 -11.05 -5.32
C GLY A 184 10.02 -12.44 -4.73
N LEU A 185 9.27 -12.76 -3.67
CA LEU A 185 9.28 -14.07 -3.03
C LEU A 185 8.83 -15.16 -4.01
N SER A 186 7.76 -14.95 -4.78
CA SER A 186 7.30 -15.91 -5.79
C SER A 186 8.38 -16.24 -6.82
N ARG A 187 9.16 -15.25 -7.26
CA ARG A 187 10.30 -15.49 -8.17
C ARG A 187 11.43 -16.26 -7.48
N ARG A 188 11.73 -15.94 -6.22
CA ARG A 188 12.79 -16.61 -5.44
C ARG A 188 12.43 -18.06 -5.10
N PHE A 189 11.16 -18.32 -4.86
CA PHE A 189 10.62 -19.63 -4.48
C PHE A 189 10.08 -20.41 -5.68
N LYS A 190 10.38 -20.01 -6.92
CA LYS A 190 9.88 -20.65 -8.14
C LYS A 190 10.16 -22.16 -8.21
N GLN A 191 11.25 -22.62 -7.59
CA GLN A 191 11.67 -24.03 -7.58
C GLN A 191 11.12 -24.81 -6.37
N LEU A 192 10.50 -24.15 -5.39
CA LEU A 192 9.93 -24.81 -4.23
C LEU A 192 8.51 -25.30 -4.54
N PRO A 193 8.13 -26.51 -4.12
CA PRO A 193 6.73 -26.92 -4.15
C PRO A 193 5.91 -25.92 -3.33
N TYR A 194 4.80 -25.44 -3.88
CA TYR A 194 3.93 -24.42 -3.28
C TYR A 194 4.59 -23.06 -2.99
N GLY A 195 5.73 -22.75 -3.63
CA GLY A 195 6.47 -21.50 -3.39
C GLY A 195 5.65 -20.22 -3.58
N GLU A 196 4.72 -20.19 -4.54
CA GLU A 196 3.82 -19.05 -4.73
C GLU A 196 2.81 -18.88 -3.58
N ASN A 197 2.34 -19.98 -2.98
CA ASN A 197 1.44 -19.95 -1.81
C ASN A 197 2.19 -19.46 -0.57
N LEU A 198 3.43 -19.91 -0.38
CA LEU A 198 4.29 -19.41 0.68
C LEU A 198 4.55 -17.89 0.52
N ALA A 199 4.86 -17.43 -0.69
CA ALA A 199 5.06 -16.01 -0.96
C ALA A 199 3.82 -15.16 -0.66
N LEU A 200 2.63 -15.64 -1.03
CA LEU A 200 1.37 -14.98 -0.71
C LEU A 200 1.13 -14.92 0.80
N PHE A 201 1.28 -16.06 1.49
CA PHE A 201 1.09 -16.15 2.93
C PHE A 201 2.03 -15.21 3.69
N LEU A 202 3.33 -15.22 3.36
CA LEU A 202 4.31 -14.35 4.01
C LEU A 202 4.02 -12.86 3.76
N ALA A 203 3.61 -12.49 2.55
CA ALA A 203 3.25 -11.12 2.24
C ALA A 203 1.97 -10.66 2.95
N ALA A 204 0.98 -11.54 3.11
CA ALA A 204 -0.26 -11.27 3.85
C ALA A 204 0.00 -11.17 5.36
N LEU A 205 0.85 -12.05 5.90
CA LEU A 205 1.26 -12.01 7.31
C LEU A 205 2.01 -10.72 7.62
N LEU A 206 2.99 -10.35 6.80
CA LEU A 206 3.74 -9.09 6.99
C LEU A 206 2.81 -7.88 6.88
N PHE A 207 1.84 -7.90 5.95
CA PHE A 207 0.84 -6.85 5.84
C PHE A 207 -0.01 -6.74 7.11
N GLY A 208 -0.41 -7.84 7.74
CA GLY A 208 -1.08 -7.78 9.05
C GLY A 208 -0.17 -7.27 10.16
N LEU A 209 1.08 -7.73 10.22
CA LEU A 209 2.02 -7.36 11.28
C LEU A 209 2.32 -5.85 11.33
N VAL A 210 2.34 -5.16 10.20
CA VAL A 210 2.50 -3.69 10.21
C VAL A 210 1.29 -2.95 10.82
N HIS A 211 0.15 -3.64 10.99
CA HIS A 211 -1.05 -3.12 11.66
C HIS A 211 -1.12 -3.47 13.15
N LEU A 212 -0.07 -4.07 13.74
CA LEU A 212 -0.02 -4.39 15.18
C LEU A 212 -0.26 -3.19 16.08
N GLY A 213 0.13 -1.99 15.64
CA GLY A 213 -0.13 -0.74 16.38
C GLY A 213 -1.62 -0.42 16.55
N ALA A 214 -2.50 -1.00 15.74
CA ALA A 214 -3.96 -0.88 15.85
C ALA A 214 -4.59 -2.01 16.70
N GLY A 215 -3.79 -2.95 17.21
CA GLY A 215 -4.26 -4.08 18.02
C GLY A 215 -4.34 -5.41 17.25
N TRP A 216 -4.56 -6.49 18.00
CA TRP A 216 -4.52 -7.84 17.44
C TRP A 216 -5.71 -8.14 16.50
N GLN A 217 -6.89 -7.57 16.77
CA GLN A 217 -8.05 -7.72 15.89
C GLN A 217 -7.74 -7.14 14.51
N TRP A 218 -7.22 -5.91 14.46
CA TRP A 218 -6.81 -5.27 13.21
C TRP A 218 -5.69 -6.01 12.50
N THR A 219 -4.73 -6.56 13.25
CA THR A 219 -3.67 -7.43 12.69
C THR A 219 -4.27 -8.64 11.97
N LEU A 220 -5.19 -9.36 12.64
CA LEU A 220 -5.86 -10.53 12.08
C LEU A 220 -6.67 -10.16 10.82
N LEU A 221 -7.49 -9.12 10.91
CA LEU A 221 -8.35 -8.66 9.82
C LEU A 221 -7.53 -8.16 8.62
N ALA A 222 -6.44 -7.46 8.88
CA ALA A 222 -5.50 -7.03 7.85
C ALA A 222 -4.79 -8.22 7.21
N THR A 223 -4.39 -9.26 7.96
CA THR A 223 -3.84 -10.50 7.37
C THR A 223 -4.86 -11.18 6.46
N ILE A 224 -6.12 -11.31 6.89
CA ILE A 224 -7.20 -11.89 6.07
C ILE A 224 -7.40 -11.07 4.79
N ALA A 225 -7.46 -9.74 4.91
CA ALA A 225 -7.57 -8.85 3.77
C ALA A 225 -6.37 -8.98 2.82
N GLY A 226 -5.15 -9.06 3.37
CA GLY A 226 -3.92 -9.24 2.62
C GLY A 226 -3.86 -10.54 1.83
N VAL A 227 -4.50 -11.62 2.30
CA VAL A 227 -4.67 -12.85 1.51
C VAL A 227 -5.54 -12.57 0.29
N GLY A 228 -6.68 -11.89 0.47
CA GLY A 228 -7.57 -11.48 -0.61
C GLY A 228 -6.88 -10.62 -1.67
N TYR A 229 -6.14 -9.61 -1.23
CA TYR A 229 -5.37 -8.73 -2.12
C TYR A 229 -4.25 -9.50 -2.84
N GLY A 230 -3.61 -10.45 -2.15
CA GLY A 230 -2.61 -11.34 -2.72
C GLY A 230 -3.16 -12.27 -3.80
N LEU A 231 -4.39 -12.75 -3.66
CA LEU A 231 -5.09 -13.53 -4.68
C LEU A 231 -5.47 -12.64 -5.87
N ALA A 232 -6.01 -11.44 -5.62
CA ALA A 232 -6.28 -10.45 -6.67
C ALA A 232 -5.01 -10.13 -7.48
N TYR A 233 -3.86 -9.95 -6.81
CA TYR A 233 -2.57 -9.75 -7.48
C TYR A 233 -2.15 -10.94 -8.33
N ARG A 234 -2.23 -12.16 -7.77
CA ARG A 234 -1.79 -13.39 -8.45
C ARG A 234 -2.50 -13.59 -9.79
N PHE A 235 -3.82 -13.45 -9.78
CA PHE A 235 -4.66 -13.74 -10.94
C PHE A 235 -4.92 -12.50 -11.82
N GLY A 236 -5.04 -11.32 -11.22
CA GLY A 236 -5.42 -10.07 -11.89
C GLY A 236 -4.33 -9.01 -12.04
N GLY A 237 -3.16 -9.20 -11.41
CA GLY A 237 -2.05 -8.25 -11.45
C GLY A 237 -2.20 -7.09 -10.45
N LEU A 238 -1.26 -6.14 -10.48
CA LEU A 238 -1.18 -5.05 -9.50
C LEU A 238 -2.44 -4.19 -9.46
N GLY A 239 -3.01 -3.83 -10.61
CA GLY A 239 -4.23 -3.03 -10.67
C GLY A 239 -5.42 -3.71 -9.99
N ALA A 240 -5.58 -5.03 -10.15
CA ALA A 240 -6.64 -5.77 -9.47
C ALA A 240 -6.48 -5.72 -7.94
N ALA A 241 -5.26 -5.89 -7.44
CA ALA A 241 -4.97 -5.79 -6.00
C ALA A 241 -5.25 -4.39 -5.44
N VAL A 242 -4.83 -3.33 -6.14
CA VAL A 242 -5.10 -1.93 -5.76
C VAL A 242 -6.59 -1.68 -5.67
N VAL A 243 -7.37 -2.10 -6.67
CA VAL A 243 -8.82 -1.87 -6.66
C VAL A 243 -9.52 -2.74 -5.62
N THR A 244 -9.09 -3.98 -5.39
CA THR A 244 -9.64 -4.83 -4.32
C THR A 244 -9.39 -4.20 -2.93
N HIS A 245 -8.17 -3.73 -2.65
CA HIS A 245 -7.85 -3.08 -1.38
C HIS A 245 -8.60 -1.76 -1.23
N PHE A 246 -8.54 -0.88 -2.23
CA PHE A 246 -9.30 0.37 -2.23
C PHE A 246 -10.80 0.14 -2.07
N GLY A 247 -11.36 -0.86 -2.77
CA GLY A 247 -12.76 -1.24 -2.66
C GLY A 247 -13.13 -1.68 -1.24
N LEU A 248 -12.30 -2.49 -0.58
CA LEU A 248 -12.53 -2.87 0.82
C LEU A 248 -12.55 -1.64 1.74
N ASN A 249 -11.54 -0.76 1.59
CA ASN A 249 -11.45 0.47 2.38
C ASN A 249 -12.66 1.38 2.14
N LEU A 250 -13.10 1.49 0.88
CA LEU A 250 -14.25 2.32 0.51
C LEU A 250 -15.55 1.77 1.08
N LEU A 251 -15.75 0.45 1.04
CA LEU A 251 -16.89 -0.20 1.69
C LEU A 251 -16.87 0.04 3.20
N HIS A 252 -15.72 -0.13 3.85
CA HIS A 252 -15.56 0.17 5.27
C HIS A 252 -15.90 1.62 5.59
N PHE A 253 -15.26 2.57 4.89
CA PHE A 253 -15.46 4.01 5.09
C PHE A 253 -16.91 4.45 4.84
N GLY A 254 -17.52 3.97 3.75
CA GLY A 254 -18.84 4.41 3.32
C GLY A 254 -20.02 3.70 3.97
N LEU A 255 -19.85 2.47 4.47
CA LEU A 255 -20.96 1.64 4.96
C LEU A 255 -20.89 1.29 6.46
N PHE A 256 -19.73 1.42 7.09
CA PHE A 256 -19.53 1.00 8.48
C PHE A 256 -18.90 2.12 9.31
N THR A 257 -18.96 2.03 10.64
CA THR A 257 -18.20 2.90 11.57
C THR A 257 -16.75 3.02 11.12
N TYR A 258 -16.21 4.23 11.08
CA TYR A 258 -14.85 4.48 10.61
C TYR A 258 -14.11 5.46 11.54
N PRO A 259 -12.87 5.15 11.97
CA PRO A 259 -12.07 4.00 11.55
C PRO A 259 -12.37 2.71 12.34
N MET A 260 -12.97 2.83 13.53
CA MET A 260 -13.45 1.74 14.37
C MET A 260 -14.35 2.30 15.48
N LEU A 261 -15.06 1.42 16.18
CA LEU A 261 -15.80 1.72 17.40
C LEU A 261 -14.85 2.18 18.53
N ALA A 262 -15.34 3.09 19.38
CA ALA A 262 -14.63 3.64 20.54
C ALA A 262 -14.58 2.71 21.76
#